data_AF-A0AAV9B7H9-F1
#
_entry.id   AF-A0AAV9B7H9-F1
#
_cell.length_a   1.000
_cell.length_b   1.000
_cell.length_c   1.000
_cell.angle_alpha   90.00
_cell.angle_beta   90.00
_cell.angle_gamma   90.00
#
_symmetry.space_group_name_H-M   'P 1'
#
loop_
_entity.id
_entity.type
_entity.pdbx_description
1 polymer ?
#
loop_
_entity_poly.entity_id
_entity_poly.type
_entity_poly.pdbx_seq_one_letter_code
_entity_poly.pdbx_strand_id
1 'polypeptide(L)'
;MKTWVALSRQFNGTFISTLGFDPSISSQYKVMFFQVTKQTNGTLMIFSSETKEWFEFKVHWEHELCYIVEECKFLNEILYVRMYPNYVMGISTVDGSCLCVDLPESMIPPAVSCSFPWVISIMQSNNTPICEYGDSNMGILMIVGS
;
A
#
# COMPACT_ATOMS: atom_id res chain seq x y z
N MET A 1 -16.03 -4.46 21.35
CA MET A 1 -16.21 -5.56 20.37
C MET A 1 -15.64 -5.12 19.03
N LYS A 2 -14.78 -5.91 18.40
CA LYS A 2 -14.20 -5.57 17.09
C LYS A 2 -15.17 -5.98 15.99
N THR A 3 -15.52 -5.06 15.09
CA THR A 3 -16.49 -5.30 14.01
C THR A 3 -15.82 -5.16 12.67
N TRP A 4 -16.03 -6.14 11.78
CA TRP A 4 -15.51 -6.07 10.42
C TRP A 4 -16.39 -5.17 9.56
N VAL A 5 -15.77 -4.22 8.85
CA VAL A 5 -16.45 -3.38 7.87
C VAL A 5 -15.90 -3.70 6.49
N ALA A 6 -16.80 -4.09 5.58
CA ALA A 6 -16.47 -4.23 4.17
C ALA A 6 -16.37 -2.84 3.54
N LEU A 7 -15.29 -2.59 2.81
CA LEU A 7 -15.17 -1.40 1.99
C LEU A 7 -16.02 -1.52 0.73
N SER A 8 -16.60 -0.40 0.28
CA SER A 8 -17.57 -0.31 -0.81
C SER A 8 -17.04 -0.66 -2.20
N ARG A 9 -15.79 -1.12 -2.33
CA ARG A 9 -15.13 -1.36 -3.60
C ARG A 9 -14.45 -2.71 -3.65
N GLN A 10 -14.75 -3.45 -4.72
CA GLN A 10 -14.03 -4.66 -5.08
C GLN A 10 -12.81 -4.30 -5.92
N PHE A 11 -11.68 -4.92 -5.63
CA PHE A 11 -10.43 -4.72 -6.34
C PHE A 11 -10.09 -5.99 -7.12
N ASN A 12 -9.89 -5.83 -8.43
CA ASN A 12 -9.52 -6.93 -9.33
C ASN A 12 -8.07 -6.77 -9.76
N GLY A 13 -7.25 -7.79 -9.53
CA GLY A 13 -5.81 -7.77 -9.84
C GLY A 13 -4.95 -7.84 -8.59
N THR A 14 -3.65 -7.62 -8.77
CA THR A 14 -2.67 -7.74 -7.69
C THR A 14 -2.28 -6.38 -7.14
N PHE A 15 -2.50 -6.20 -5.83
CA PHE A 15 -2.32 -4.92 -5.14
C PHE A 15 -1.46 -5.14 -3.91
N ILE A 16 -0.72 -4.12 -3.50
CA ILE A 16 -0.20 -4.03 -2.15
C ILE A 16 -1.07 -3.06 -1.38
N SER A 17 -1.34 -3.37 -0.11
CA SER A 17 -2.21 -2.55 0.71
C SER A 17 -1.56 -2.17 2.03
N THR A 18 -1.80 -0.94 2.46
CA THR A 18 -1.36 -0.48 3.76
C THR A 18 -2.43 0.38 4.40
N LEU A 19 -2.54 0.27 5.73
CA LEU A 19 -3.45 1.08 6.53
C LEU A 19 -2.63 2.14 7.25
N GLY A 20 -2.98 3.42 7.01
CA GLY A 20 -2.26 4.55 7.59
C GLY A 20 -2.44 4.70 9.10
N PHE A 21 -3.56 4.22 9.65
CA PHE A 21 -3.83 4.21 11.10
C PHE A 21 -4.80 3.09 11.49
N ASP A 22 -4.58 2.46 12.65
CA ASP A 22 -5.54 1.50 13.22
C ASP A 22 -6.87 2.20 13.60
N PRO A 23 -8.02 1.74 13.08
CA PRO A 23 -9.32 2.31 13.39
C PRO A 23 -9.68 2.27 14.88
N SER A 24 -9.06 1.39 15.68
CA SER A 24 -9.25 1.33 17.14
C SER A 24 -8.56 2.46 17.90
N ILE A 25 -7.60 3.15 17.28
CA ILE A 25 -6.89 4.29 17.88
C ILE A 25 -7.23 5.62 17.20
N SER A 26 -7.76 5.59 15.98
CA SER A 26 -8.15 6.80 15.23
C SER A 26 -9.42 6.56 14.40
N SER A 27 -10.39 7.46 14.51
CA SER A 27 -11.55 7.50 13.61
C SER A 27 -11.21 8.03 12.21
N GLN A 28 -10.05 8.69 12.07
CA GLN A 28 -9.49 9.23 10.84
C GLN A 28 -8.40 8.28 10.31
N TYR A 29 -8.81 7.20 9.67
CA TYR A 29 -7.91 6.23 9.07
C TYR A 29 -7.97 6.31 7.55
N LYS A 30 -6.86 5.94 6.91
CA LYS A 30 -6.75 5.85 5.44
C LYS A 30 -6.35 4.44 5.06
N VAL A 31 -7.03 3.87 4.06
CA VAL A 31 -6.68 2.57 3.48
C VAL A 31 -6.11 2.84 2.11
N MET A 32 -4.89 2.41 1.86
CA MET A 32 -4.19 2.65 0.61
C MET A 32 -3.96 1.35 -0.12
N PHE A 33 -4.15 1.39 -1.42
CA PHE A 33 -3.87 0.32 -2.37
C PHE A 33 -2.94 0.84 -3.42
N PHE A 34 -1.83 0.16 -3.61
CA PHE A 34 -0.94 0.45 -4.70
C PHE A 34 -0.91 -0.73 -5.67
N GLN A 35 -1.27 -0.45 -6.91
CA GLN A 35 -1.25 -1.40 -8.02
C GLN A 35 -0.15 -1.00 -8.99
N VAL A 36 0.77 -1.91 -9.30
CA VAL A 36 1.62 -1.73 -10.48
C VAL A 36 0.87 -2.26 -11.69
N THR A 37 0.69 -1.39 -12.69
CA THR A 37 -0.04 -1.73 -13.93
C THR A 37 0.91 -1.99 -15.09
N LYS A 38 2.08 -1.34 -15.10
CA LYS A 38 3.19 -1.54 -16.03
C LYS A 38 4.52 -1.32 -15.29
N GLN A 39 5.63 -1.69 -15.90
CA GLN A 39 6.98 -1.51 -15.30
C GLN A 39 7.30 -0.07 -14.90
N THR A 40 6.63 0.93 -15.52
CA THR A 40 6.81 2.37 -15.27
C THR A 40 5.53 3.08 -14.79
N ASN A 41 4.45 2.34 -14.52
CA ASN A 41 3.16 2.94 -14.17
C ASN A 41 2.39 2.14 -13.13
N GLY A 42 1.67 2.85 -12.27
CA GLY A 42 0.83 2.28 -11.25
C GLY A 42 -0.35 3.17 -10.90
N THR A 43 -1.19 2.65 -10.03
CA THR A 43 -2.35 3.36 -9.49
C THR A 43 -2.31 3.28 -7.98
N LEU A 44 -2.32 4.42 -7.32
CA LEU A 44 -2.55 4.54 -5.88
C LEU A 44 -4.03 4.85 -5.65
N MET A 45 -4.72 4.01 -4.90
CA MET A 45 -6.11 4.22 -4.50
C MET A 45 -6.17 4.40 -3.00
N ILE A 46 -6.92 5.40 -2.53
CA ILE A 46 -6.98 5.77 -1.12
C ILE A 46 -8.43 5.88 -0.69
N PHE A 47 -8.82 5.11 0.32
CA PHE A 47 -10.08 5.30 1.02
C PHE A 47 -9.87 6.26 2.19
N SER A 48 -10.69 7.31 2.26
CA SER A 48 -10.75 8.20 3.42
C SER A 48 -11.91 7.82 4.33
N SER A 49 -11.63 7.56 5.61
CA SER A 49 -12.71 7.33 6.59
C SER A 49 -13.54 8.59 6.87
N GLU A 50 -13.02 9.78 6.54
CA GLU A 50 -13.71 11.06 6.72
C GLU A 50 -14.78 11.27 5.64
N THR A 51 -14.39 11.17 4.37
CA THR A 51 -15.31 11.39 3.25
C THR A 51 -16.10 10.13 2.87
N LYS A 52 -15.65 8.95 3.30
CA LYS A 52 -16.16 7.63 2.88
C LYS A 52 -16.03 7.38 1.37
N GLU A 53 -15.11 8.09 0.73
CA GLU A 53 -14.87 8.02 -0.71
C GLU A 53 -13.49 7.44 -1.03
N TRP A 54 -13.38 6.95 -2.26
CA TRP A 54 -12.13 6.50 -2.85
C TRP A 54 -11.56 7.58 -3.76
N PHE A 55 -10.27 7.85 -3.58
CA PHE A 55 -9.48 8.69 -4.45
C PHE A 55 -8.52 7.81 -5.24
N GLU A 56 -8.22 8.20 -6.48
CA GLU A 56 -7.26 7.50 -7.33
C GLU A 56 -6.23 8.47 -7.89
N PHE A 57 -4.97 8.05 -7.80
CA PHE A 57 -3.85 8.74 -8.40
C PHE A 57 -3.16 7.80 -9.38
N LYS A 58 -2.96 8.27 -10.61
CA LYS A 58 -2.07 7.60 -11.56
C LYS A 58 -0.65 8.00 -11.23
N VAL A 59 0.19 7.00 -10.99
CA VAL A 59 1.59 7.18 -10.57
C VAL A 59 2.49 6.74 -11.72
N HIS A 60 3.44 7.59 -12.09
CA HIS A 60 4.39 7.34 -13.17
C HIS A 60 5.81 7.57 -12.65
N TRP A 61 6.73 6.70 -13.04
CA TRP A 61 8.13 6.78 -12.62
C TRP A 61 9.07 6.40 -13.78
N GLU A 62 10.32 6.87 -13.67
CA GLU A 62 11.25 6.88 -14.79
C GLU A 62 11.94 5.52 -15.03
N HIS A 63 12.13 4.72 -13.99
CA HIS A 63 12.88 3.45 -14.08
C HIS A 63 11.96 2.25 -14.31
N GLU A 64 12.34 1.34 -15.21
CA GLU A 64 11.63 0.06 -15.36
C GLU A 64 11.81 -0.79 -14.11
N LEU A 65 10.69 -1.11 -13.45
CA LEU A 65 10.67 -1.98 -12.29
C LEU A 65 10.36 -3.42 -12.71
N CYS A 66 11.03 -4.39 -12.07
CA CYS A 66 10.73 -5.79 -12.31
C CYS A 66 9.58 -6.29 -11.42
N TYR A 67 9.54 -5.90 -10.14
CA TYR A 67 8.44 -6.19 -9.22
C TYR A 67 8.53 -5.32 -7.95
N ILE A 68 7.45 -5.25 -7.19
CA ILE A 68 7.37 -4.56 -5.91
C ILE A 68 7.70 -5.55 -4.79
N VAL A 69 8.49 -5.13 -3.81
CA VAL A 69 8.82 -5.94 -2.64
C VAL A 69 7.82 -5.62 -1.54
N GLU A 70 7.37 -6.65 -0.82
CA GLU A 70 6.29 -6.73 0.18
C GLU A 70 6.29 -5.68 1.31
N GLU A 71 7.15 -4.65 1.26
CA GLU A 71 7.32 -3.64 2.28
C GLU A 71 6.75 -2.30 1.80
N CYS A 72 5.52 -2.02 2.24
CA CYS A 72 4.93 -0.68 2.20
C CYS A 72 4.92 -0.05 3.59
N LYS A 73 5.30 1.23 3.67
CA LYS A 73 5.22 2.03 4.90
C LYS A 73 4.51 3.35 4.61
N PHE A 74 3.56 3.72 5.45
CA PHE A 74 2.95 5.04 5.40
C PHE A 74 3.57 5.94 6.47
N LEU A 75 4.03 7.12 6.09
CA LEU A 75 4.54 8.14 7.01
C LEU A 75 4.35 9.52 6.41
N ASN A 76 3.80 10.46 7.20
CA ASN A 76 3.65 11.87 6.83
C ASN A 76 3.00 12.09 5.45
N GLU A 77 1.87 11.42 5.20
CA GLU A 77 1.15 11.53 3.92
C GLU A 77 1.97 11.06 2.70
N ILE A 78 2.95 10.19 2.95
CA ILE A 78 3.75 9.54 1.91
C ILE A 78 3.68 8.03 2.12
N LEU A 79 3.28 7.33 1.05
CA LEU A 79 3.42 5.90 0.93
C LEU A 79 4.82 5.59 0.37
N TYR A 80 5.64 4.95 1.18
CA TYR A 80 6.92 4.39 0.78
C TYR A 80 6.72 2.96 0.33
N VAL A 81 7.22 2.66 -0.87
CA VAL A 81 7.14 1.35 -1.49
C VAL A 81 8.54 0.91 -1.86
N ARG A 82 8.99 -0.22 -1.32
CA ARG A 82 10.28 -0.80 -1.69
C ARG A 82 10.13 -1.62 -2.97
N MET A 83 11.04 -1.41 -3.91
CA MET A 83 10.91 -1.94 -5.27
C MET A 83 12.24 -2.51 -5.76
N TYR A 84 12.17 -3.61 -6.50
CA TYR A 84 13.36 -4.23 -7.10
C TYR A 84 13.72 -3.56 -8.43
N PRO A 85 15.02 -3.44 -8.78
CA PRO A 85 16.21 -4.01 -8.12
C PRO A 85 16.70 -3.34 -6.82
N ASN A 86 16.54 -2.03 -6.66
CA ASN A 86 17.14 -1.31 -5.55
C ASN A 86 16.52 0.09 -5.40
N TYR A 87 15.19 0.20 -5.38
CA TYR A 87 14.52 1.49 -5.32
C TYR A 87 13.61 1.59 -4.11
N VAL A 88 13.48 2.80 -3.58
CA VAL A 88 12.33 3.20 -2.76
C VAL A 88 11.58 4.26 -3.52
N MET A 89 10.29 4.03 -3.71
CA MET A 89 9.37 5.01 -4.25
C MET A 89 8.58 5.63 -3.10
N GLY A 90 8.70 6.94 -2.95
CA GLY A 90 7.77 7.72 -2.14
C GLY A 90 6.63 8.22 -3.03
N ILE A 91 5.39 7.99 -2.62
CA ILE A 91 4.19 8.46 -3.31
C ILE A 91 3.40 9.34 -2.35
N SER A 92 3.21 10.60 -2.69
CA SER A 92 2.38 11.53 -1.93
C SER A 92 0.92 11.12 -2.01
N THR A 93 0.26 10.99 -0.85
CA THR A 93 -1.17 10.68 -0.76
C THR A 93 -2.06 11.91 -0.96
N VAL A 94 -1.46 13.10 -1.09
CA VAL A 94 -2.17 14.37 -1.27
C VAL A 94 -2.43 14.67 -2.73
N ASP A 95 -1.42 14.45 -3.59
CA ASP A 95 -1.46 14.84 -5.00
C ASP A 95 -1.03 13.71 -5.95
N GLY A 96 -0.61 12.56 -5.42
CA GLY A 96 -0.18 11.43 -6.23
C GLY A 96 1.20 11.60 -6.87
N SER A 97 1.92 12.69 -6.57
CA SER A 97 3.29 12.86 -7.02
C SER A 97 4.18 11.74 -6.46
N CYS A 98 5.19 11.33 -7.21
CA CYS A 98 6.11 10.30 -6.73
C CYS A 98 7.56 10.64 -7.02
N LEU A 99 8.43 10.08 -6.19
CA LEU A 99 9.88 10.19 -6.30
C LEU A 99 10.47 8.79 -6.10
N CYS A 100 11.33 8.38 -7.03
CA CYS A 100 12.14 7.18 -6.89
C CYS A 100 13.53 7.57 -6.42
N VAL A 101 14.04 6.85 -5.43
CA VAL A 101 15.40 7.01 -4.91
C VAL A 101 16.12 5.67 -5.03
N ASP A 102 17.30 5.71 -5.64
CA ASP A 102 18.23 4.59 -5.66
C ASP A 102 18.71 4.24 -4.25
N LEU A 103 18.61 2.97 -3.89
CA LEU A 103 19.26 2.41 -2.73
C LEU A 103 20.67 1.93 -3.10
N PRO A 104 21.64 2.08 -2.19
CA PRO A 104 23.03 1.68 -2.43
C PRO A 104 23.24 0.17 -2.47
N GLU A 105 22.32 -0.61 -1.90
CA GLU A 105 22.38 -2.08 -1.86
C GLU A 105 21.33 -2.69 -2.78
N SER A 106 21.77 -3.62 -3.64
CA SER A 106 20.87 -4.42 -4.47
C SER A 106 20.03 -5.34 -3.61
N MET A 107 18.74 -5.40 -3.90
CA MET A 107 17.84 -6.33 -3.25
C MET A 107 18.08 -7.75 -3.77
N ILE A 108 18.00 -8.73 -2.88
CA ILE A 108 18.00 -10.14 -3.27
C ILE A 108 16.66 -10.39 -3.98
N PRO A 109 16.64 -10.84 -5.24
CA PRO A 109 15.40 -11.20 -5.90
C PRO A 109 14.72 -12.37 -5.15
N PRO A 110 13.39 -12.33 -4.94
CA PRO A 110 12.66 -13.44 -4.35
C PRO A 110 12.81 -14.65 -5.28
N ALA A 111 12.77 -15.84 -4.68
CA ALA A 111 12.98 -17.10 -5.38
C ALA A 111 11.92 -17.42 -6.47
N VAL A 112 10.89 -16.60 -6.61
CA VAL A 112 9.80 -16.73 -7.58
C VAL A 112 9.80 -15.57 -8.58
N SER A 113 9.69 -15.93 -9.86
CA SER A 113 9.58 -15.01 -10.99
C SER A 113 8.33 -14.14 -10.89
N CYS A 114 8.49 -12.82 -10.99
CA CYS A 114 7.45 -11.80 -11.26
C CYS A 114 6.05 -12.09 -10.69
N SER A 115 5.95 -12.57 -9.45
CA SER A 115 4.68 -12.64 -8.74
C SER A 115 4.63 -11.46 -7.78
N PHE A 116 3.55 -10.70 -7.82
CA PHE A 116 3.26 -9.65 -6.86
C PHE A 116 2.54 -10.31 -5.68
N PRO A 117 3.21 -10.66 -4.57
CA PRO A 117 2.48 -10.99 -3.36
C PRO A 117 1.73 -9.74 -2.89
N TRP A 118 0.52 -9.93 -2.40
CA TRP A 118 -0.27 -8.87 -1.81
C TRP A 118 -0.13 -9.00 -0.29
N VAL A 119 0.10 -7.87 0.38
CA VAL A 119 0.30 -7.79 1.82
C VAL A 119 -0.62 -6.70 2.34
N ILE A 120 -1.27 -6.95 3.48
CA ILE A 120 -1.95 -5.92 4.28
C ILE A 120 -1.06 -5.61 5.47
N SER A 121 -0.45 -4.42 5.51
CA SER A 121 0.23 -3.94 6.71
C SER A 121 -0.68 -2.97 7.47
N ILE A 122 -0.97 -3.28 8.74
CA ILE A 122 -1.65 -2.35 9.64
C ILE A 122 -0.62 -1.56 10.42
N MET A 123 -0.63 -0.22 10.35
CA MET A 123 0.34 0.64 11.02
C MET A 123 -0.27 1.38 12.22
N GLN A 124 0.50 1.51 13.30
CA GLN A 124 0.22 2.45 14.39
C GLN A 124 0.61 3.88 14.00
N SER A 125 0.14 4.86 14.78
CA SER A 125 0.52 6.28 14.62
C SER A 125 2.02 6.56 14.79
N ASN A 126 2.77 5.64 15.39
CA ASN A 126 4.23 5.69 15.55
C ASN A 126 4.99 4.85 14.49
N ASN A 127 4.31 4.40 13.43
CA ASN A 127 4.84 3.55 12.36
C ASN A 127 5.26 2.13 12.78
N THR A 128 4.78 1.62 13.91
CA THR A 128 4.98 0.22 14.27
C THR A 128 3.93 -0.66 13.56
N PRO A 129 4.33 -1.71 12.82
CA PRO A 129 3.37 -2.64 12.24
C PRO A 129 2.65 -3.43 13.34
N ILE A 130 1.32 -3.50 13.26
CA ILE A 130 0.46 -4.24 14.18
C ILE A 130 0.29 -5.69 13.71
N CYS A 131 0.20 -5.91 12.40
CA CYS A 131 0.09 -7.23 11.77
C CYS A 131 0.31 -7.14 10.26
N GLU A 132 0.77 -8.25 9.68
CA GLU A 132 0.89 -8.48 8.24
C GLU A 132 0.07 -9.73 7.87
N TYR A 133 -0.75 -9.64 6.83
CA TYR A 133 -1.60 -10.75 6.36
C TYR A 133 -1.34 -11.07 4.88
N GLY A 134 -1.36 -12.37 4.55
CA GLY A 134 -1.32 -12.93 3.19
C GLY A 134 -2.12 -14.24 3.06
N ASP A 135 -3.40 -14.15 2.70
CA ASP A 135 -4.26 -15.21 2.11
C ASP A 135 -5.26 -14.80 0.96
N SER A 136 -5.09 -15.40 -0.23
CA SER A 136 -5.35 -14.81 -1.57
C SER A 136 -6.81 -14.67 -2.03
N ASN A 137 -7.79 -14.78 -1.14
CA ASN A 137 -9.19 -14.96 -1.52
C ASN A 137 -10.21 -14.08 -0.75
N MET A 138 -9.78 -13.07 0.00
CA MET A 138 -10.71 -12.26 0.78
C MET A 138 -10.78 -10.81 0.30
N GLY A 139 -12.02 -10.37 0.01
CA GLY A 139 -12.35 -8.94 0.02
C GLY A 139 -11.89 -8.33 1.35
N ILE A 140 -11.41 -7.10 1.30
CA ILE A 140 -10.69 -6.52 2.43
C ILE A 140 -11.69 -6.12 3.50
N LEU A 141 -11.67 -6.92 4.56
CA LEU A 141 -12.36 -6.67 5.80
C LEU A 141 -11.40 -5.86 6.66
N MET A 142 -11.85 -4.73 7.20
CA MET A 142 -11.11 -4.01 8.23
C MET A 142 -11.73 -4.23 9.59
N ILE A 143 -10.88 -4.46 10.60
CA ILE A 143 -11.28 -4.49 11.99
C ILE A 143 -11.49 -3.05 12.46
N VAL A 144 -12.71 -2.67 12.75
CA VAL A 144 -13.02 -1.41 13.44
C VAL A 144 -13.21 -1.72 14.93
N GLY A 145 -12.35 -1.15 15.77
CA GLY A 145 -12.51 -1.18 17.24
C GLY A 145 -13.60 -0.22 17.68
N SER A 146 -14.35 -0.60 18.72
CA SER A 146 -15.34 0.26 19.39
C SER A 146 -14.68 1.21 20.36
#